data_AF-A0A3C1MRJ9-F1
#
_entry.id   AF-A0A3C1MRJ9-F1
#
_cell.length_a   1.000
_cell.length_b   1.000
_cell.length_c   1.000
_cell.angle_alpha   90.00
_cell.angle_beta   90.00
_cell.angle_gamma   90.00
#
_symmetry.space_group_name_H-M   'P 1'
#
loop_
_entity.id
_entity.type
_entity.pdbx_description
1 polymer ?
#
loop_
_entity_poly.entity_id
_entity_poly.type
_entity_poly.pdbx_seq_one_letter_code
_entity_poly.pdbx_strand_id
1 'polypeptide(L)'
;MTTEPLLAASRDKLLAALELLFASVDDYPGFDPTLPYTPKEREPFDALSDRYLRAFESSLKFFKTWERVREAAPSETFRDLLLRMAKIGLITDLETWLNMRDIRNRIAHEYLPTELAHIYAGVVEMAAVELRRLAVKTSQIR
;
A
#
# COMPACT_ATOMS: atom_id res chain seq x y z
N MET A 1 25.22 9.40 13.38
CA MET A 1 24.27 8.26 13.44
C MET A 1 24.22 7.67 12.04
N THR A 2 24.69 6.45 11.84
CA THR A 2 24.64 5.79 10.51
C THR A 2 23.18 5.71 10.06
N THR A 3 22.88 6.09 8.82
CA THR A 3 21.52 6.10 8.26
C THR A 3 21.04 4.70 7.85
N GLU A 4 21.95 3.74 7.75
CA GLU A 4 21.67 2.34 7.35
C GLU A 4 20.70 1.59 8.30
N PRO A 5 20.87 1.64 9.64
CA PRO A 5 19.88 1.06 10.57
C PRO A 5 18.47 1.64 10.43
N LEU A 6 18.35 2.90 10.03
CA LEU A 6 17.05 3.54 9.83
C LEU A 6 16.35 2.97 8.59
N LEU A 7 17.10 2.75 7.51
CA LEU A 7 16.57 2.16 6.28
C LEU A 7 16.13 0.72 6.51
N ALA A 8 16.95 -0.08 7.21
CA ALA A 8 16.61 -1.46 7.58
C ALA A 8 15.33 -1.51 8.44
N ALA A 9 15.24 -0.71 9.50
CA ALA A 9 14.05 -0.67 10.36
C ALA A 9 12.79 -0.21 9.61
N SER A 10 12.94 0.71 8.64
CA SER A 10 11.82 1.18 7.80
C SER A 10 11.37 0.10 6.81
N ARG A 11 12.32 -0.63 6.21
CA ARG A 11 12.05 -1.82 5.37
C ARG A 11 11.29 -2.87 6.16
N ASP A 12 11.77 -3.25 7.34
CA ASP A 12 11.17 -4.36 8.09
C ASP A 12 9.73 -4.02 8.51
N LYS A 13 9.46 -2.75 8.86
CA LYS A 13 8.08 -2.26 9.10
C LYS A 13 7.21 -2.32 7.85
N LEU A 14 7.73 -1.95 6.69
CA LEU A 14 7.02 -2.08 5.42
C LEU A 14 6.68 -3.54 5.13
N LEU A 15 7.67 -4.44 5.21
CA LEU A 15 7.47 -5.87 4.92
C LEU A 15 6.43 -6.51 5.87
N ALA A 16 6.46 -6.18 7.15
CA ALA A 16 5.45 -6.65 8.10
C ALA A 16 4.03 -6.15 7.78
N ALA A 17 3.88 -4.90 7.35
CA ALA A 17 2.58 -4.37 6.94
C ALA A 17 2.06 -5.04 5.65
N LEU A 18 2.96 -5.31 4.70
CA LEU A 18 2.65 -6.00 3.45
C LEU A 18 2.23 -7.45 3.68
N GLU A 19 2.92 -8.17 4.57
CA GLU A 19 2.57 -9.55 4.93
C GLU A 19 1.13 -9.68 5.42
N LEU A 20 0.70 -8.79 6.32
CA LEU A 20 -0.68 -8.77 6.82
C LEU A 20 -1.70 -8.45 5.72
N LEU A 21 -1.39 -7.48 4.85
CA LEU A 21 -2.25 -7.17 3.70
C LEU A 21 -2.39 -8.39 2.79
N PHE A 22 -1.28 -9.07 2.46
CA PHE A 22 -1.31 -10.22 1.57
C PHE A 22 -2.14 -11.36 2.14
N ALA A 23 -2.05 -11.63 3.45
CA ALA A 23 -2.95 -12.59 4.09
C ALA A 23 -4.43 -12.22 3.89
N SER A 24 -4.79 -10.93 4.02
CA SER A 24 -6.17 -10.47 3.73
C SER A 24 -6.57 -10.58 2.26
N VAL A 25 -5.65 -10.36 1.34
CA VAL A 25 -5.89 -10.45 -0.10
C VAL A 25 -6.08 -11.90 -0.52
N ASP A 26 -5.24 -12.80 0.00
CA ASP A 26 -5.26 -14.23 -0.35
C ASP A 26 -6.51 -14.93 0.21
N ASP A 27 -7.02 -14.48 1.37
CA ASP A 27 -8.26 -14.98 1.99
C ASP A 27 -9.52 -14.17 1.59
N TYR A 28 -9.43 -13.25 0.61
CA TYR A 28 -10.56 -12.39 0.24
C TYR A 28 -11.73 -13.20 -0.35
N PRO A 29 -12.91 -13.22 0.30
CA PRO A 29 -14.02 -14.09 -0.11
C PRO A 29 -14.81 -13.57 -1.32
N GLY A 30 -14.49 -12.37 -1.82
CA GLY A 30 -15.34 -11.64 -2.76
C GLY A 30 -16.44 -10.87 -2.04
N PHE A 31 -16.56 -9.58 -2.32
CA PHE A 31 -17.62 -8.73 -1.78
C PHE A 31 -18.75 -8.58 -2.80
N ASP A 32 -19.92 -9.12 -2.46
CA ASP A 32 -21.18 -8.88 -3.17
C ASP A 32 -21.97 -7.73 -2.50
N PRO A 33 -22.13 -6.56 -3.15
CA PRO A 33 -22.83 -5.40 -2.58
C PRO A 33 -24.34 -5.61 -2.39
N THR A 34 -24.92 -6.68 -2.93
CA THR A 34 -26.34 -7.01 -2.80
C THR A 34 -26.67 -7.78 -1.53
N LEU A 35 -25.65 -8.34 -0.85
CA LEU A 35 -25.82 -9.13 0.36
C LEU A 35 -25.86 -8.25 1.62
N PRO A 36 -26.80 -8.51 2.56
CA PRO A 36 -26.86 -7.80 3.82
C PRO A 36 -25.90 -8.41 4.86
N TYR A 37 -24.59 -8.15 4.72
CA TYR A 37 -23.60 -8.66 5.67
C TYR A 37 -23.87 -8.21 7.11
N THR A 38 -23.86 -9.17 8.02
CA THR A 38 -23.80 -8.92 9.47
C THR A 38 -22.47 -8.26 9.85
N PRO A 39 -22.38 -7.60 11.02
CA PRO A 39 -21.12 -7.03 11.48
C PRO A 39 -19.96 -8.04 11.50
N LYS A 40 -20.23 -9.29 11.87
CA LYS A 40 -19.21 -10.36 11.90
C LYS A 40 -18.70 -10.69 10.51
N GLU A 41 -19.59 -10.76 9.52
CA GLU A 41 -19.23 -11.03 8.12
C GLU A 41 -18.54 -9.84 7.45
N ARG A 42 -18.62 -8.63 8.03
CA ARG A 42 -17.90 -7.45 7.56
C ARG A 42 -16.43 -7.40 8.01
N GLU A 43 -16.09 -8.08 9.10
CA GLU A 43 -14.73 -8.06 9.68
C GLU A 43 -13.61 -8.34 8.66
N PRO A 44 -13.72 -9.31 7.72
CA PRO A 44 -12.66 -9.54 6.73
C PRO A 44 -12.45 -8.35 5.78
N PHE A 45 -13.54 -7.66 5.41
CA PHE A 45 -13.49 -6.49 4.52
C PHE A 45 -12.94 -5.25 5.25
N ASP A 46 -13.32 -5.06 6.50
CA ASP A 46 -12.76 -4.01 7.36
C ASP A 46 -11.26 -4.24 7.61
N ALA A 47 -10.87 -5.51 7.84
CA ALA A 47 -9.47 -5.89 7.98
C ALA A 47 -8.67 -5.63 6.70
N LEU A 48 -9.22 -5.99 5.53
CA LEU A 48 -8.59 -5.70 4.23
C LEU A 48 -8.35 -4.20 4.06
N SER A 49 -9.36 -3.37 4.33
CA SER A 49 -9.26 -1.91 4.29
C SER A 49 -8.17 -1.36 5.21
N ASP A 50 -8.20 -1.70 6.50
CA ASP A 50 -7.22 -1.20 7.48
C ASP A 50 -5.79 -1.66 7.14
N ARG A 51 -5.61 -2.92 6.73
CA ARG A 51 -4.31 -3.45 6.33
C ARG A 51 -3.80 -2.79 5.06
N TYR A 52 -4.68 -2.48 4.10
CA TYR A 52 -4.31 -1.73 2.91
C TYR A 52 -3.85 -0.31 3.25
N LEU A 53 -4.59 0.42 4.10
CA LEU A 53 -4.19 1.75 4.56
C LEU A 53 -2.79 1.70 5.21
N ARG A 54 -2.56 0.72 6.09
CA ARG A 54 -1.27 0.54 6.77
C ARG A 54 -0.14 0.22 5.80
N ALA A 55 -0.36 -0.67 4.83
CA ALA A 55 0.63 -1.02 3.82
C ALA A 55 0.99 0.17 2.91
N PHE A 56 -0.01 0.91 2.45
CA PHE A 56 0.19 2.11 1.64
C PHE A 56 0.99 3.18 2.40
N GLU A 57 0.58 3.53 3.61
CA GLU A 57 1.27 4.52 4.42
C GLU A 57 2.69 4.08 4.83
N SER A 58 2.88 2.78 5.09
CA SER A 58 4.22 2.23 5.37
C SER A 58 5.13 2.30 4.14
N SER A 59 4.57 2.11 2.94
CA SER A 59 5.33 2.25 1.69
C SER A 59 5.81 3.69 1.50
N LEU A 60 4.95 4.68 1.72
CA LEU A 60 5.33 6.09 1.63
C LEU A 60 6.39 6.49 2.67
N LYS A 61 6.27 5.96 3.90
CA LYS A 61 7.30 6.17 4.95
C LYS A 61 8.63 5.54 4.55
N PHE A 62 8.61 4.36 3.94
CA PHE A 62 9.80 3.72 3.41
C PHE A 62 10.44 4.57 2.30
N PHE A 63 9.67 5.04 1.31
CA PHE A 63 10.20 5.87 0.22
C PHE A 63 10.86 7.15 0.73
N LYS A 64 10.21 7.87 1.66
CA LYS A 64 10.79 9.06 2.29
C LYS A 64 12.07 8.75 3.08
N THR A 65 12.11 7.58 3.72
CA THR A 65 13.31 7.11 4.43
C THR A 65 14.44 6.83 3.45
N TRP A 66 14.12 6.14 2.34
CA TRP A 66 15.06 5.82 1.28
C TRP A 66 15.67 7.09 0.70
N GLU A 67 14.85 8.11 0.36
CA GLU A 67 15.36 9.40 -0.13
C GLU A 67 16.27 10.06 0.89
N ARG A 68 15.86 10.12 2.16
CA ARG A 68 16.68 10.72 3.23
C ARG A 68 18.05 10.05 3.39
N VAL A 69 18.15 8.75 3.10
CA VAL A 69 19.40 7.98 3.24
C VAL A 69 20.26 8.10 1.99
N ARG A 70 19.65 8.10 0.80
CA ARG A 70 20.35 7.91 -0.49
C ARG A 70 20.49 9.18 -1.33
N GLU A 71 19.67 10.19 -1.08
CA GLU A 71 19.61 11.41 -1.88
C GLU A 71 20.08 12.63 -1.07
N ALA A 72 20.67 13.60 -1.78
CA ALA A 72 21.12 14.85 -1.16
C ALA A 72 19.95 15.78 -0.80
N ALA A 73 18.83 15.67 -1.51
CA ALA A 73 17.63 16.48 -1.30
C ALA A 73 16.37 15.61 -1.37
N PRO A 74 15.40 15.80 -0.46
CA PRO A 74 14.11 15.10 -0.51
C PRO A 74 13.26 15.60 -1.69
N SER A 75 12.34 14.75 -2.15
CA SER A 75 11.32 15.19 -3.11
C SER A 75 10.40 16.27 -2.53
N GLU A 76 10.11 17.30 -3.32
CA GLU A 76 9.25 18.43 -2.90
C GLU A 76 7.77 18.04 -2.91
N THR A 77 7.36 17.24 -3.88
CA THR A 77 5.96 16.80 -4.03
C THR A 77 5.80 15.30 -3.95
N PHE A 78 4.55 14.86 -3.70
CA PHE A 78 4.19 13.44 -3.79
C PHE A 78 4.46 12.85 -5.18
N ARG A 79 4.27 13.64 -6.23
CA ARG A 79 4.55 13.22 -7.61
C ARG A 79 6.04 12.99 -7.81
N ASP A 80 6.89 13.88 -7.32
CA ASP A 80 8.34 13.77 -7.44
C ASP A 80 8.87 12.52 -6.73
N LEU A 81 8.34 12.26 -5.52
CA LEU A 81 8.66 11.06 -4.75
C LEU A 81 8.38 9.80 -5.58
N LEU A 82 7.18 9.70 -6.16
CA LEU A 82 6.79 8.52 -6.94
C LEU A 82 7.57 8.41 -8.25
N LEU A 83 7.79 9.51 -8.96
CA LEU A 83 8.61 9.52 -10.17
C LEU A 83 10.04 9.02 -9.89
N ARG A 84 10.61 9.38 -8.73
CA ARG A 84 11.91 8.86 -8.30
C ARG A 84 11.85 7.37 -8.01
N MET A 85 10.84 6.91 -7.25
CA MET A 85 10.70 5.48 -6.94
C MET A 85 10.52 4.63 -8.20
N ALA A 86 9.80 5.16 -9.20
CA ALA A 86 9.64 4.51 -10.50
C ALA A 86 10.98 4.48 -11.27
N LYS A 87 11.72 5.59 -11.29
CA LYS A 87 13.04 5.68 -11.94
C LYS A 87 14.05 4.66 -11.40
N ILE A 88 14.04 4.38 -10.09
CA ILE A 88 14.91 3.38 -9.47
C ILE A 88 14.32 1.96 -9.49
N GLY A 89 13.13 1.78 -10.06
CA GLY A 89 12.48 0.49 -10.25
C GLY A 89 11.84 -0.11 -8.98
N LEU A 90 11.66 0.67 -7.92
CA LEU A 90 10.95 0.25 -6.71
C LEU A 90 9.45 0.07 -6.97
N ILE A 91 8.88 0.91 -7.83
CA ILE A 91 7.47 0.87 -8.24
C ILE A 91 7.34 0.77 -9.76
N THR A 92 6.17 0.39 -10.28
CA THR A 92 5.91 0.33 -11.73
C THR A 92 5.95 1.71 -12.36
N ASP A 93 5.08 2.59 -11.88
CA ASP A 93 4.76 3.86 -12.51
C ASP A 93 3.97 4.75 -11.55
N LEU A 94 3.89 6.03 -11.91
CA LEU A 94 3.21 7.05 -11.13
C LEU A 94 1.69 6.86 -11.08
N GLU A 95 1.06 6.45 -12.19
CA GLU A 95 -0.40 6.40 -12.34
C GLU A 95 -1.01 5.35 -11.42
N THR A 96 -0.39 4.16 -11.37
CA THR A 96 -0.74 3.09 -10.43
C THR A 96 -0.81 3.59 -8.99
N TRP A 97 0.20 4.34 -8.55
CA TRP A 97 0.26 4.86 -7.19
C TRP A 97 -0.70 6.04 -6.92
N LEU A 98 -1.04 6.82 -7.95
CA LEU A 98 -2.11 7.82 -7.85
C LEU A 98 -3.48 7.16 -7.69
N ASN A 99 -3.74 6.05 -8.40
CA ASN A 99 -4.96 5.26 -8.26
C ASN A 99 -5.03 4.59 -6.87
N MET A 100 -3.92 4.04 -6.38
CA MET A 100 -3.83 3.52 -5.01
C MET A 100 -4.14 4.60 -3.97
N ARG A 101 -3.62 5.82 -4.16
CA ARG A 101 -3.95 6.95 -3.28
C ARG A 101 -5.44 7.31 -3.33
N ASP A 102 -6.07 7.22 -4.49
CA ASP A 102 -7.52 7.42 -4.61
C ASP A 102 -8.29 6.37 -3.81
N ILE A 103 -7.96 5.08 -3.98
CA ILE A 103 -8.52 3.95 -3.18
C ILE A 103 -8.33 4.16 -1.68
N ARG A 104 -7.20 4.74 -1.27
CA ARG A 104 -6.91 5.08 0.13
C ARG A 104 -7.78 6.24 0.63
N ASN A 105 -7.98 7.28 -0.18
CA ASN A 105 -8.72 8.49 0.17
C ASN A 105 -10.22 8.27 0.27
N ARG A 106 -10.81 7.67 -0.77
CA ARG A 106 -11.18 6.26 -0.71
C ARG A 106 -11.63 5.76 0.65
N ILE A 107 -11.18 4.57 1.03
CA ILE A 107 -11.44 3.91 2.32
C ILE A 107 -11.55 4.82 3.55
N ALA A 108 -10.81 5.94 3.63
CA ALA A 108 -10.89 6.90 4.73
C ALA A 108 -12.19 7.73 4.82
N HIS A 109 -12.97 7.85 3.74
CA HIS A 109 -14.29 8.50 3.73
C HIS A 109 -15.40 7.42 3.77
N GLU A 110 -16.50 7.63 4.49
CA GLU A 110 -17.58 6.63 4.63
C GLU A 110 -18.35 6.39 3.32
N TYR A 111 -18.62 5.12 2.94
CA TYR A 111 -19.14 4.73 1.60
C TYR A 111 -20.55 4.13 1.57
N LEU A 112 -21.17 4.27 0.39
CA LEU A 112 -22.29 3.43 -0.07
C LEU A 112 -21.80 2.02 -0.49
N PRO A 113 -22.63 0.96 -0.37
CA PRO A 113 -22.21 -0.43 -0.64
C PRO A 113 -21.60 -0.69 -2.03
N THR A 114 -22.08 -0.01 -3.09
CA THR A 114 -21.57 -0.19 -4.46
C THR A 114 -20.16 0.37 -4.65
N GLU A 115 -19.77 1.37 -3.86
CA GLU A 115 -18.43 1.94 -3.91
C GLU A 115 -17.42 1.02 -3.21
N LEU A 116 -17.86 0.27 -2.18
CA LEU A 116 -17.04 -0.71 -1.48
C LEU A 116 -16.59 -1.85 -2.40
N ALA A 117 -17.48 -2.36 -3.26
CA ALA A 117 -17.12 -3.41 -4.22
C ALA A 117 -15.97 -2.99 -5.14
N HIS A 118 -16.04 -1.77 -5.69
CA HIS A 118 -14.97 -1.21 -6.53
C HIS A 118 -13.68 -0.96 -5.76
N ILE A 119 -13.79 -0.53 -4.49
CA ILE A 119 -12.63 -0.31 -3.63
C ILE A 119 -11.90 -1.64 -3.36
N TYR A 120 -12.63 -2.68 -2.94
CA TYR A 120 -12.02 -3.97 -2.62
C TYR A 120 -11.42 -4.64 -3.85
N ALA A 121 -12.11 -4.59 -5.00
CA ALA A 121 -11.55 -5.05 -6.27
C ALA A 121 -10.25 -4.29 -6.62
N GLY A 122 -10.25 -2.96 -6.49
CA GLY A 122 -9.05 -2.15 -6.72
C GLY A 122 -7.88 -2.51 -5.79
N VAL A 123 -8.16 -2.87 -4.52
CA VAL A 123 -7.14 -3.35 -3.58
C VAL A 123 -6.59 -4.71 -4.02
N VAL A 124 -7.46 -5.68 -4.31
CA VAL A 124 -7.09 -7.08 -4.55
C VAL A 124 -6.47 -7.29 -5.93
N GLU A 125 -7.00 -6.65 -6.95
CA GLU A 125 -6.63 -6.91 -8.35
C GLU A 125 -5.49 -6.01 -8.85
N MET A 126 -5.39 -4.77 -8.34
CA MET A 126 -4.39 -3.80 -8.78
C MET A 126 -3.37 -3.50 -7.69
N ALA A 127 -3.81 -3.02 -6.53
CA ALA A 127 -2.88 -2.53 -5.52
C ALA A 127 -2.04 -3.66 -4.92
N ALA A 128 -2.61 -4.83 -4.69
CA ALA A 128 -1.90 -5.99 -4.16
C ALA A 128 -0.81 -6.47 -5.12
N VAL A 129 -1.05 -6.44 -6.44
CA VAL A 129 -0.06 -6.83 -7.46
C VAL A 129 1.16 -5.91 -7.37
N GLU A 130 0.93 -4.60 -7.34
CA GLU A 130 2.01 -3.62 -7.23
C GLU A 130 2.76 -3.71 -5.89
N LEU A 131 2.03 -3.91 -4.79
CA LEU A 131 2.61 -4.05 -3.46
C LEU A 131 3.42 -5.35 -3.31
N ARG A 132 3.03 -6.45 -3.96
CA ARG A 132 3.83 -7.69 -4.01
C ARG A 132 5.14 -7.47 -4.77
N ARG A 133 5.10 -6.74 -5.89
CA ARG A 133 6.33 -6.35 -6.61
C ARG A 133 7.23 -5.50 -5.72
N LEU A 134 6.67 -4.51 -5.03
CA LEU A 134 7.41 -3.67 -4.09
C LEU A 134 8.06 -4.52 -2.99
N ALA A 135 7.35 -5.50 -2.42
CA ALA A 135 7.89 -6.40 -1.39
C ALA A 135 9.15 -7.13 -1.89
N VAL A 136 9.08 -7.72 -3.09
CA VAL A 136 10.22 -8.40 -3.72
C VAL A 136 11.39 -7.45 -3.91
N LYS A 137 11.16 -6.27 -4.48
CA LYS A 137 12.22 -5.27 -4.70
C LYS A 137 12.86 -4.81 -3.40
N THR A 138 12.04 -4.56 -2.38
CA THR A 138 12.52 -4.04 -1.10
C THR A 138 13.29 -5.10 -0.31
N SER A 139 12.93 -6.37 -0.41
CA SER A 139 13.67 -7.48 0.21
C SER A 139 15.11 -7.63 -0.30
N GLN A 140 15.39 -7.11 -1.50
CA GLN A 140 16.71 -7.14 -2.14
C GLN A 140 17.58 -5.93 -1.77
N ILE A 141 17.00 -4.91 -1.14
CA ILE A 141 17.73 -3.72 -0.69
C ILE A 141 18.46 -4.06 0.61
N ARG A 142 19.80 -4.02 0.51
CA ARG A 142 20.71 -4.12 1.66
C ARG A 142 20.75 -2.80 2.41
#